data_AF-A0A7J2TKE8-F1
#
_entry.id   AF-A0A7J2TKE8-F1
#
_cell.length_a   1.000
_cell.length_b   1.000
_cell.length_c   1.000
_cell.angle_alpha   90.00
_cell.angle_beta   90.00
_cell.angle_gamma   90.00
#
_symmetry.space_group_name_H-M   'P 1'
#
loop_
_entity.id
_entity.type
_entity.pdbx_description
1 polymer ?
#
loop_
_entity_poly.entity_id
_entity_poly.type
_entity_poly.pdbx_seq_one_letter_code
_entity_poly.pdbx_strand_id
1 'polypeptide(L)'
;MEVNLISKEKLSRMGSMEKIRMILDSVKEGKIVVLETGLTPEEEAKLIEVTMLEIDHENFVGIELESYPQKEKSIISRILGKKQGRLTIIGPANRLKTLEKREDLIRALIT
;
A
#
# COMPACT_ATOMS: atom_id res chain seq x y z
N MET A 1 -4.22 -8.68 -14.58
CA MET A 1 -3.73 -7.93 -13.41
C MET A 1 -4.36 -8.53 -12.17
N GLU A 2 -3.56 -8.87 -11.18
CA GLU A 2 -3.99 -9.47 -9.92
C GLU A 2 -3.89 -8.43 -8.79
N VAL A 3 -4.85 -8.48 -7.86
CA VAL A 3 -4.90 -7.59 -6.70
C VAL A 3 -4.88 -8.43 -5.44
N ASN A 4 -3.88 -8.20 -4.59
CA ASN A 4 -3.68 -8.86 -3.31
C ASN A 4 -4.10 -7.96 -2.17
N LEU A 5 -5.20 -8.31 -1.50
CA LEU A 5 -5.65 -7.61 -0.30
C LEU A 5 -5.08 -8.30 0.95
N ILE A 6 -4.36 -7.52 1.76
CA ILE A 6 -3.67 -7.98 2.95
C ILE A 6 -4.39 -7.44 4.18
N SER A 7 -4.96 -8.37 4.95
CA SER A 7 -5.68 -8.06 6.19
C SER A 7 -4.77 -7.47 7.26
N LYS A 8 -5.34 -6.63 8.14
CA LYS A 8 -4.64 -6.13 9.32
C LYS A 8 -4.07 -7.25 10.19
N GLU A 9 -4.81 -8.35 10.38
CA GLU A 9 -4.40 -9.47 11.24
C GLU A 9 -3.13 -10.13 10.71
N LYS A 10 -3.07 -10.39 9.40
CA LYS A 10 -1.87 -10.91 8.74
C LYS A 10 -0.68 -9.96 8.93
N LEU A 11 -0.86 -8.67 8.66
CA LEU A 11 0.20 -7.67 8.83
C LEU A 11 0.70 -7.59 10.28
N SER A 12 -0.19 -7.70 11.26
CA SER A 12 0.17 -7.60 12.68
C SER A 12 1.07 -8.76 13.16
N ARG A 13 1.08 -9.88 12.44
CA ARG A 13 1.92 -11.05 12.73
C ARG A 13 3.27 -11.02 12.02
N MET A 14 3.46 -10.09 11.08
CA MET A 14 4.67 -10.01 10.26
C MET A 14 5.66 -9.01 10.85
N GLY A 15 6.95 -9.34 10.80
CA GLY A 15 8.01 -8.37 11.07
C GLY A 15 8.09 -7.30 9.96
N SER A 16 8.65 -6.14 10.26
CA SER A 16 8.73 -5.03 9.29
C SER A 16 9.42 -5.43 7.97
N MET A 17 10.57 -6.11 8.04
CA MET A 17 11.26 -6.58 6.83
C MET A 17 10.49 -7.66 6.06
N GLU A 18 9.70 -8.48 6.77
CA GLU A 18 8.86 -9.50 6.15
C GLU A 18 7.73 -8.85 5.34
N LYS A 19 7.10 -7.80 5.89
CA LYS A 19 6.08 -7.02 5.17
C LYS A 19 6.66 -6.41 3.89
N ILE A 20 7.84 -5.80 4.00
CA ILE A 20 8.51 -5.13 2.88
C ILE A 20 8.81 -6.11 1.76
N ARG A 21 9.38 -7.27 2.07
CA ARG A 21 9.66 -8.32 1.08
C ARG A 21 8.39 -8.82 0.39
N MET A 22 7.36 -9.17 1.18
CA MET A 22 6.07 -9.61 0.62
C MET A 22 5.48 -8.58 -0.37
N ILE A 23 5.55 -7.30 -0.02
CA ILE A 23 5.07 -6.21 -0.89
C ILE A 23 5.91 -6.16 -2.17
N LEU A 24 7.24 -6.09 -2.05
CA LEU A 24 8.13 -5.98 -3.20
C LEU A 24 8.03 -7.17 -4.14
N ASP A 25 8.00 -8.39 -3.61
CA ASP A 25 7.87 -9.61 -4.41
C ASP A 25 6.56 -9.60 -5.21
N SER A 26 5.44 -9.24 -4.56
CA SER A 26 4.14 -9.12 -5.25
C SER A 26 4.16 -8.04 -6.34
N VAL A 27 4.75 -6.89 -6.06
CA VAL A 27 4.77 -5.77 -7.02
C VAL A 27 5.69 -6.05 -8.20
N LYS A 28 6.82 -6.73 -7.99
CA LYS A 28 7.73 -7.21 -9.05
C LYS A 28 7.05 -8.21 -10.00
N GLU A 29 6.12 -9.02 -9.49
CA GLU A 29 5.26 -9.88 -10.33
C GLU A 29 4.19 -9.08 -11.11
N GLY A 30 4.16 -7.75 -10.98
CA GLY A 30 3.19 -6.87 -11.63
C GLY A 30 1.82 -6.84 -10.95
N LYS A 31 1.75 -7.26 -9.68
CA LYS A 31 0.51 -7.27 -8.89
C LYS A 31 0.33 -5.97 -8.12
N ILE A 32 -0.91 -5.69 -7.74
CA ILE A 32 -1.23 -4.59 -6.82
C ILE A 32 -1.44 -5.16 -5.44
N VAL A 33 -0.85 -4.51 -4.44
CA VAL A 33 -1.02 -4.85 -3.03
C VAL A 33 -1.89 -3.78 -2.36
N VAL A 34 -2.94 -4.22 -1.68
CA VAL A 34 -3.84 -3.36 -0.90
C VAL A 34 -3.72 -3.77 0.57
N LEU A 35 -3.31 -2.84 1.43
CA LEU A 35 -3.18 -3.05 2.86
C LEU A 35 -4.39 -2.45 3.57
N GLU A 36 -5.13 -3.27 4.34
CA GLU A 36 -6.25 -2.78 5.17
C GLU A 36 -5.79 -1.79 6.24
N THR A 37 -4.55 -1.94 6.69
CA THR A 37 -3.86 -0.99 7.55
C THR A 37 -2.50 -0.72 6.92
N GLY A 38 -2.24 0.55 6.63
CA GLY A 38 -0.99 0.99 6.04
C GLY A 38 0.23 0.68 6.90
N LEU A 39 1.39 0.86 6.30
CA LEU A 39 2.68 0.75 6.95
C LEU A 39 2.87 1.86 8.00
N THR A 40 3.71 1.62 9.00
CA THR A 40 4.20 2.73 9.82
C THR A 40 5.10 3.65 8.98
N PRO A 41 5.30 4.93 9.38
CA PRO A 41 6.21 5.81 8.64
C PRO A 41 7.62 5.23 8.45
N GLU A 42 8.12 4.50 9.44
CA GLU A 42 9.43 3.83 9.39
C GLU A 42 9.43 2.66 8.40
N GLU A 43 8.34 1.87 8.36
CA GLU A 43 8.16 0.78 7.40
C GLU A 43 8.01 1.31 5.96
N GLU A 44 7.28 2.41 5.78
CA GLU A 44 7.11 3.08 4.49
C GLU A 44 8.44 3.65 3.97
N ALA A 45 9.18 4.36 4.82
CA ALA A 45 10.52 4.85 4.48
C ALA A 45 11.45 3.69 4.10
N LYS A 46 11.40 2.58 4.84
CA LYS A 46 12.23 1.41 4.54
C LYS A 46 11.79 0.71 3.25
N LEU A 47 10.50 0.65 2.96
CA LEU A 47 10.00 0.15 1.68
C LEU A 47 10.54 0.98 0.51
N ILE A 48 10.51 2.30 0.62
CA ILE A 48 11.08 3.21 -0.40
C ILE A 48 12.59 2.97 -0.56
N GLU A 49 13.33 2.92 0.54
CA GLU A 49 14.77 2.66 0.55
C GLU A 49 15.12 1.34 -0.16
N VAL A 50 14.47 0.24 0.23
CA VAL A 50 14.72 -1.07 -0.37
C VAL A 50 14.28 -1.10 -1.83
N THR A 51 13.19 -0.43 -2.18
CA THR A 51 12.77 -0.29 -3.58
C THR A 51 13.89 0.32 -4.42
N MET A 52 14.46 1.45 -3.97
CA MET A 52 15.54 2.13 -4.71
C MET A 52 16.76 1.24 -4.96
N LEU A 53 17.08 0.35 -4.02
CA LEU A 53 18.18 -0.61 -4.16
C LEU A 53 17.88 -1.75 -5.14
N GLU A 54 16.59 -2.02 -5.37
CA GLU A 54 16.10 -3.14 -6.19
C GLU A 54 15.66 -2.70 -7.59
N ILE A 55 15.68 -1.39 -7.90
CA ILE A 55 15.28 -0.87 -9.22
C ILE A 55 16.16 -1.48 -10.31
N ASP A 56 15.49 -2.04 -11.32
CA ASP A 56 16.03 -2.49 -12.59
C ASP A 56 15.24 -1.78 -13.68
N HIS A 57 15.90 -0.93 -14.48
CA HIS A 57 15.26 -0.12 -15.52
C HIS A 57 14.56 -0.95 -16.61
N GLU A 58 14.89 -2.25 -16.75
CA GLU A 58 14.23 -3.14 -17.70
C GLU A 58 13.00 -3.83 -17.07
N ASN A 59 13.14 -4.32 -15.84
CA ASN A 59 12.16 -5.26 -15.24
C ASN A 59 11.35 -4.66 -14.08
N PHE A 60 11.90 -3.70 -13.33
CA PHE A 60 11.27 -3.13 -12.14
C PHE A 60 11.70 -1.68 -11.90
N VAL A 61 10.91 -0.73 -12.39
CA VAL A 61 11.24 0.70 -12.32
C VAL A 61 10.94 1.35 -10.96
N GLY A 62 10.33 0.60 -10.03
CA GLY A 62 9.96 1.07 -8.69
C GLY A 62 8.49 0.85 -8.36
N ILE A 63 8.04 1.52 -7.29
CA ILE A 63 6.67 1.41 -6.76
C ILE A 63 5.95 2.76 -6.78
N GLU A 64 4.64 2.72 -6.88
CA GLU A 64 3.72 3.81 -6.55
C GLU A 64 3.01 3.46 -5.24
N LEU A 65 2.87 4.42 -4.34
CA LEU A 65 2.24 4.23 -3.03
C LEU A 65 1.21 5.32 -2.75
N GLU A 66 -0.02 4.92 -2.44
CA GLU A 66 -1.13 5.82 -2.16
C GLU A 66 -1.89 5.41 -0.89
N SER A 67 -2.11 6.35 0.03
CA SER A 67 -2.70 6.07 1.35
C SER A 67 -3.97 6.86 1.62
N TYR A 68 -5.10 6.17 1.72
CA TYR A 68 -6.42 6.74 1.90
C TYR A 68 -6.89 6.72 3.36
N PRO A 69 -7.43 7.84 3.89
CA PRO A 69 -8.02 7.85 5.22
C PRO A 69 -9.31 7.01 5.24
N GLN A 70 -9.48 6.15 6.25
CA GLN A 70 -10.79 5.61 6.56
C GLN A 70 -11.67 6.76 7.10
N LYS A 71 -12.86 6.97 6.51
CA LYS A 71 -13.83 7.94 7.03
C LYS A 71 -14.32 7.45 8.40
N GLU A 72 -14.07 8.23 9.46
CA GLU A 72 -14.70 7.98 10.76
C GLU A 72 -16.19 8.34 10.74
N LYS A 73 -17.01 7.48 11.38
CA LYS A 73 -18.42 7.73 11.70
C LYS A 73 -18.65 8.24 13.13
N SER A 74 -17.62 8.44 13.98
CA SER A 74 -17.86 8.79 15.40
C SER A 74 -16.78 9.67 16.03
N ILE A 75 -17.21 10.83 16.54
CA ILE A 75 -16.44 11.86 17.26
C ILE A 75 -15.73 11.28 18.50
N ILE A 76 -16.26 10.18 19.04
CA ILE A 76 -15.75 9.48 20.23
C ILE A 76 -14.40 8.80 19.96
N SER A 77 -14.18 8.29 18.74
CA SER A 77 -12.94 7.59 18.38
C SER A 77 -11.72 8.53 18.30
N ARG A 78 -11.95 9.78 17.91
CA ARG A 78 -10.92 10.84 17.83
C ARG A 78 -10.38 11.25 19.20
N ILE A 79 -11.24 11.27 20.24
CA ILE A 79 -10.86 11.59 21.63
C ILE A 79 -10.07 10.44 22.26
N LEU A 80 -10.37 9.19 21.88
CA LEU A 80 -9.70 8.00 22.41
C LEU A 80 -8.35 7.68 21.74
N GLY A 81 -7.85 8.53 20.85
CA GLY A 81 -6.51 8.41 20.28
C GLY A 81 -6.28 7.13 19.46
N LYS A 82 -7.34 6.39 19.09
CA LYS A 82 -7.21 5.19 18.27
C LYS A 82 -6.87 5.62 16.83
N LYS A 83 -5.59 5.56 16.46
CA LYS A 83 -5.15 5.66 15.07
C LYS A 83 -5.82 4.51 14.28
N GLN A 84 -6.92 4.81 13.59
CA GLN A 84 -7.52 3.86 12.65
C GLN A 84 -6.57 3.66 11.46
N GLY A 85 -6.56 2.44 10.93
CA GLY A 85 -5.72 2.07 9.80
C GLY A 85 -6.11 2.86 8.56
N ARG A 86 -5.13 3.45 7.89
CA ARG A 86 -5.30 4.00 6.53
C ARG A 86 -5.28 2.83 5.56
N LEU A 87 -6.15 2.82 4.56
CA LEU A 87 -6.05 1.85 3.47
C LEU A 87 -4.88 2.29 2.58
N THR A 88 -3.93 1.41 2.30
CA THR A 88 -2.76 1.74 1.46
C THR A 88 -2.74 0.87 0.22
N ILE A 89 -2.53 1.47 -0.95
CA ILE A 89 -2.40 0.79 -2.24
C ILE A 89 -0.97 0.95 -2.71
N ILE A 90 -0.37 -0.16 -3.16
CA ILE A 90 1.02 -0.23 -3.61
C ILE A 90 1.05 -1.03 -4.91
N GLY A 91 1.69 -0.50 -5.95
CA GLY A 91 1.82 -1.18 -7.23
C GLY A 91 3.05 -0.73 -8.01
N PRO A 92 3.30 -1.31 -9.20
CA PRO A 92 4.50 -1.00 -9.97
C PRO A 92 4.36 0.38 -10.64
N ALA A 93 5.41 1.20 -10.57
CA ALA A 93 5.37 2.62 -10.97
C ALA A 93 5.12 2.83 -12.49
N ASN A 94 5.39 1.83 -13.33
CA ASN A 94 5.16 1.91 -14.79
C ASN A 94 3.71 1.66 -15.22
N ARG A 95 2.80 1.21 -14.33
CA ARG A 95 1.45 0.75 -14.72
C ARG A 95 0.29 1.48 -14.04
N LEU A 96 0.52 2.30 -13.02
CA LEU A 96 -0.53 3.07 -12.34
C LEU A 96 -0.66 4.47 -12.98
N LYS A 97 -1.61 4.63 -13.92
CA LYS A 97 -1.98 5.94 -14.49
C LYS A 97 -3.39 6.30 -14.05
N THR A 98 -3.47 6.99 -12.92
CA THR A 98 -4.66 7.72 -12.42
C THR A 98 -5.73 6.85 -11.74
N LEU A 99 -5.91 7.08 -10.43
CA LEU A 99 -7.06 6.62 -9.67
C LEU A 99 -8.14 7.72 -9.66
N GLU A 100 -9.22 7.56 -10.44
CA GLU A 100 -10.33 8.53 -10.48
C GLU A 100 -11.31 8.25 -9.33
N LYS A 101 -11.67 9.29 -8.56
CA LYS A 101 -12.51 9.16 -7.36
C LYS A 101 -13.90 9.76 -7.55
N ARG A 102 -14.93 8.98 -7.26
CA ARG A 102 -16.28 9.46 -6.90
C ARG A 102 -16.57 9.10 -5.44
N GLU A 103 -17.59 9.71 -4.83
CA GLU A 103 -17.78 9.71 -3.36
C GLU A 103 -17.82 8.33 -2.68
N ASP A 104 -18.12 7.28 -3.45
CA ASP A 104 -18.35 5.90 -3.07
C ASP A 104 -17.49 4.87 -3.85
N LEU A 105 -16.64 5.32 -4.79
CA LEU A 105 -15.92 4.43 -5.71
C LEU A 105 -14.45 4.82 -5.86
N ILE A 106 -13.57 3.83 -5.67
CA ILE A 106 -12.14 3.92 -6.01
C ILE A 106 -11.95 3.17 -7.34
N ARG A 107 -11.55 3.86 -8.42
CA ARG A 107 -11.23 3.24 -9.72
C ARG A 107 -9.75 3.33 -9.99
N ALA A 108 -9.07 2.19 -10.13
CA ALA A 108 -7.69 2.13 -10.63
C ALA A 108 -7.73 1.96 -12.15
N LEU A 109 -7.21 2.93 -12.91
CA LEU A 109 -6.98 2.79 -14.35
C LEU A 109 -5.54 2.35 -14.59
N ILE A 110 -5.39 1.22 -15.28
CA ILE A 110 -4.11 0.51 -15.41
C ILE A 110 -3.99 0.14 -16.87
N THR A 111 -2.89 0.59 -17.50
CA THR A 111 -2.63 0.46 -18.94
C THR A 111 -1.51 -0.56 -19.17
#